data_AF-A0AAE0K7M3-F1
#
_entry.id   AF-A0AAE0K7M3-F1
#
_cell.length_a   1.000
_cell.length_b   1.000
_cell.length_c   1.000
_cell.angle_alpha   90.00
_cell.angle_beta   90.00
_cell.angle_gamma   90.00
#
_symmetry.space_group_name_H-M   'P 1'
#
loop_
_entity.id
_entity.type
_entity.pdbx_description
1 polymer ?
#
loop_
_entity_poly.entity_id
_entity_poly.type
_entity_poly.pdbx_seq_one_letter_code
_entity_poly.pdbx_strand_id
1 'polypeptide(L)'
;MRRHDLLAANNLVSSCRSFPAAGRTLCIPAASACAPHRVDFAAGETCASIARAAGVSALQLAAWNPELGTPCRLDRSRLYDGYTLCVSPPGGAWVNPRPSASVTTTAATSVDTIFTLSMTPIPTENINSSVSGSSIWADL
;
A
#
# COMPACT_ATOMS: atom_id res chain seq x y z
N MET A 1 -4.95 1.82 15.88
CA MET A 1 -5.83 1.61 17.04
C MET A 1 -5.93 2.89 17.85
N ARG A 2 -7.13 3.42 18.15
CA ARG A 2 -7.25 4.56 19.07
C ARG A 2 -7.25 4.06 20.51
N ARG A 3 -6.59 4.80 21.41
CA ARG A 3 -6.51 4.47 22.84
C ARG A 3 -7.89 4.21 23.47
N HIS A 4 -8.90 4.99 23.12
CA HIS A 4 -10.25 4.86 23.68
C HIS A 4 -10.87 3.48 23.44
N ASP A 5 -10.71 2.94 22.23
CA ASP A 5 -11.31 1.66 21.83
C ASP A 5 -10.65 0.49 22.57
N LEU A 6 -9.34 0.55 22.81
CA LEU A 6 -8.63 -0.46 23.61
C LEU A 6 -9.19 -0.51 25.03
N LEU A 7 -9.39 0.66 25.63
CA LEU A 7 -9.85 0.76 27.02
C LEU A 7 -11.27 0.24 27.16
N ALA A 8 -12.18 0.68 26.28
CA ALA A 8 -13.56 0.23 26.27
C ALA A 8 -13.68 -1.29 26.02
N ALA A 9 -12.94 -1.84 25.05
CA ALA A 9 -12.99 -3.26 24.70
C ALA A 9 -12.43 -4.19 25.77
N ASN A 10 -11.63 -3.67 26.71
CA ASN A 10 -10.96 -4.45 27.75
C ASN A 10 -11.39 -4.07 29.17
N ASN A 11 -12.43 -3.25 29.33
CA ASN A 11 -12.86 -2.69 30.62
C ASN A 11 -11.70 -2.05 31.41
N LEU A 12 -10.77 -1.40 30.70
CA LEU A 12 -9.62 -0.73 31.30
C LEU A 12 -9.94 0.73 31.55
N VAL A 13 -9.48 1.24 32.69
CA VAL A 13 -9.59 2.65 33.04
C VAL A 13 -8.63 3.50 32.21
N SER A 14 -8.95 4.78 32.01
CA SER A 14 -8.09 5.75 31.28
C SER A 14 -6.84 6.20 32.02
N SER A 15 -6.43 5.46 33.05
CA SER A 15 -5.25 5.71 33.87
C SER A 15 -4.27 4.54 33.76
N CYS A 16 -2.99 4.78 34.02
CA CYS A 16 -1.97 3.72 34.08
C CYS A 16 -2.07 2.88 35.37
N ARG A 17 -3.30 2.52 35.78
CA ARG A 17 -3.57 1.67 36.95
C ARG A 17 -4.35 0.44 36.49
N SER A 18 -4.09 -0.68 37.15
CA SER A 18 -4.80 -1.94 36.91
C SER A 18 -4.67 -2.49 35.48
N PHE A 19 -3.56 -2.18 34.79
CA PHE A 19 -3.26 -2.86 33.54
C PHE A 19 -2.99 -4.35 33.82
N PRO A 20 -3.52 -5.28 33.01
CA PRO A 20 -3.34 -6.71 33.26
C PRO A 20 -1.86 -7.09 33.29
N ALA A 21 -1.50 -8.03 34.17
CA ALA A 21 -0.13 -8.55 34.23
C ALA A 21 0.32 -9.09 32.85
N ALA A 22 1.63 -9.07 32.60
CA ALA A 22 2.21 -9.63 31.38
C ALA A 22 1.73 -11.07 31.14
N GLY A 23 1.45 -11.41 29.88
CA GLY A 23 0.93 -12.73 29.49
C GLY A 23 -0.60 -12.86 29.46
N ARG A 24 -1.36 -11.81 29.80
CA ARG A 24 -2.81 -11.76 29.57
C ARG A 24 -3.15 -11.28 28.16
N THR A 25 -4.16 -11.92 27.57
CA THR A 25 -4.70 -11.54 26.26
C THR A 25 -5.63 -10.33 26.40
N LEU A 26 -5.46 -9.36 25.50
CA LEU A 26 -6.33 -8.21 25.36
C LEU A 26 -7.16 -8.34 24.09
N CYS A 27 -8.42 -7.95 24.17
CA CYS A 27 -9.32 -7.80 23.03
C CYS A 27 -8.87 -6.62 22.17
N ILE A 28 -8.45 -6.90 20.94
CA ILE A 28 -8.23 -5.90 19.91
C ILE A 28 -9.41 -5.99 18.94
N PRO A 29 -10.28 -4.96 18.86
CA PRO A 29 -11.41 -4.97 17.95
C PRO A 29 -10.97 -5.21 16.50
N ALA A 30 -11.65 -6.10 15.78
CA ALA A 30 -11.28 -6.49 14.41
C ALA A 30 -11.16 -5.29 13.45
N ALA A 31 -12.02 -4.28 13.61
CA ALA A 31 -11.98 -3.03 12.85
C ALA A 31 -10.67 -2.22 13.02
N SER A 32 -9.89 -2.51 14.06
CA SER A 32 -8.60 -1.89 14.35
C SER A 32 -7.44 -2.89 14.34
N ALA A 33 -7.71 -4.17 14.09
CA ALA A 33 -6.70 -5.21 14.06
C ALA A 33 -5.89 -5.11 12.77
N CYS A 34 -4.59 -5.38 12.89
CA CYS A 34 -3.63 -5.47 11.80
C CYS A 34 -2.64 -6.60 12.13
N ALA A 35 -1.88 -7.05 11.15
CA ALA A 35 -0.72 -7.91 11.40
C ALA A 35 0.37 -7.08 12.09
N PRO A 36 0.78 -7.42 13.33
CA PRO A 36 1.79 -6.67 14.06
C PRO A 36 3.20 -7.10 13.63
N HIS A 37 4.12 -6.13 13.56
CA HIS A 37 5.56 -6.32 13.41
C HIS A 37 6.29 -5.62 14.54
N ARG A 38 7.21 -6.30 15.24
CA ARG A 38 8.06 -5.68 16.25
C ARG A 38 9.35 -5.23 15.61
N VAL A 39 9.66 -3.95 15.74
CA VAL A 39 10.89 -3.35 15.22
C VAL A 39 12.08 -3.89 16.00
N ASP A 40 13.07 -4.42 15.30
CA ASP A 40 14.37 -4.77 15.85
C ASP A 40 15.43 -3.79 15.29
N PHE A 41 15.82 -2.84 16.13
CA PHE A 41 16.85 -1.89 15.78
C PHE A 41 18.24 -2.53 15.78
N ALA A 42 18.49 -3.55 16.59
CA ALA A 42 19.78 -4.24 16.62
C ALA A 42 20.04 -5.03 15.32
N ALA A 43 18.99 -5.55 14.70
CA ALA A 43 19.03 -6.17 13.37
C ALA A 43 19.22 -5.15 12.21
N GLY A 44 19.21 -3.84 12.50
CA GLY A 44 19.36 -2.80 11.48
C GLY A 44 18.14 -2.66 10.58
N GLU A 45 16.94 -2.94 11.10
CA GLU A 45 15.71 -2.81 10.32
C GLU A 45 15.48 -1.38 9.80
N THR A 46 14.90 -1.30 8.61
CA THR A 46 14.50 -0.06 7.95
C THR A 46 13.04 -0.19 7.51
N CYS A 47 12.37 0.92 7.23
CA CYS A 47 11.05 0.89 6.59
C CYS A 47 11.04 0.03 5.31
N ALA A 48 12.13 0.07 4.53
CA ALA A 48 12.23 -0.69 3.29
C ALA A 48 12.41 -2.20 3.51
N SER A 49 13.12 -2.63 4.57
CA SER A 49 13.22 -4.06 4.88
C SER A 49 11.90 -4.61 5.40
N ILE A 50 11.23 -3.88 6.31
CA ILE A 50 9.94 -4.27 6.87
C ILE A 50 8.87 -4.31 5.77
N ALA A 51 8.79 -3.28 4.93
CA ALA A 51 7.83 -3.22 3.85
C ALA A 51 8.01 -4.37 2.85
N ARG A 52 9.27 -4.70 2.49
CA ARG A 52 9.58 -5.86 1.63
C ARG A 52 9.18 -7.18 2.27
N ALA A 53 9.49 -7.38 3.55
CA ALA A 53 9.13 -8.60 4.27
C ALA A 53 7.60 -8.80 4.34
N ALA A 54 6.85 -7.71 4.44
CA ALA A 54 5.39 -7.73 4.45
C ALA A 54 4.73 -7.69 3.05
N GLY A 55 5.50 -7.51 1.97
CA GLY A 55 4.97 -7.39 0.61
C GLY A 55 4.17 -6.10 0.36
N VAL A 56 4.48 -5.01 1.07
CA VAL A 56 3.79 -3.72 0.97
C VAL A 56 4.76 -2.61 0.58
N SER A 57 4.24 -1.45 0.18
CA SER A 57 5.06 -0.27 -0.07
C SER A 57 5.40 0.47 1.24
N ALA A 58 6.53 1.18 1.26
CA ALA A 58 6.88 2.04 2.40
C ALA A 58 5.84 3.16 2.63
N LEU A 59 5.13 3.59 1.59
CA LEU A 59 4.05 4.57 1.70
C LEU A 59 2.82 3.96 2.41
N GLN A 60 2.43 2.73 2.06
CA GLN A 60 1.37 2.01 2.78
C GLN A 60 1.75 1.80 4.24
N LEU A 61 3.00 1.40 4.51
CA LEU A 61 3.50 1.24 5.86
C LEU A 61 3.41 2.54 6.66
N ALA A 62 3.81 3.67 6.09
CA ALA A 62 3.66 4.99 6.72
C ALA A 62 2.19 5.40 6.90
N ALA A 63 1.32 5.09 5.94
CA ALA A 63 -0.11 5.42 6.01
C ALA A 63 -0.81 4.70 7.16
N TRP A 64 -0.42 3.45 7.47
CA TRP A 64 -0.98 2.68 8.58
C TRP A 64 -0.33 3.01 9.93
N ASN A 65 0.87 3.60 9.92
CA ASN A 65 1.64 3.92 11.11
C ASN A 65 2.06 5.40 11.09
N PRO A 66 1.18 6.31 11.57
CA PRO A 66 1.44 7.75 11.56
C PRO A 66 2.75 8.16 12.25
N GLU A 67 3.19 7.37 13.22
CA GLU A 67 4.43 7.59 13.99
C GLU A 67 5.70 7.52 13.13
N LEU A 68 5.64 6.85 11.96
CA LEU A 68 6.76 6.76 11.02
C LEU A 68 6.92 8.03 10.16
N GLY A 69 5.86 8.85 10.08
CA GLY A 69 5.81 10.03 9.23
C GLY A 69 5.90 9.73 7.72
N THR A 70 5.90 10.80 6.92
CA THR A 70 6.13 10.74 5.46
C THR A 70 7.32 11.63 5.10
N PRO A 71 8.39 11.11 4.46
CA PRO A 71 8.60 9.70 4.08
C PRO A 71 8.76 8.80 5.32
N CYS A 72 8.51 7.49 5.17
CA CYS A 72 8.61 6.52 6.25
C CYS A 72 10.00 6.55 6.90
N ARG A 73 10.07 6.77 8.22
CA ARG A 73 11.31 6.74 9.00
C ARG A 73 11.17 5.91 10.27
N LEU A 74 12.12 4.99 10.46
CA LEU A 74 12.37 4.35 11.75
C LEU A 74 13.38 5.20 12.52
N ASP A 75 12.88 6.18 13.27
CA ASP A 75 13.70 7.09 14.08
C ASP A 75 13.79 6.59 15.53
N ARG A 76 15.01 6.21 15.96
CA ARG A 76 15.29 5.80 17.35
C ARG A 76 15.07 6.90 18.39
N SER A 77 14.95 8.15 17.97
CA SER A 77 14.64 9.28 18.85
C SER A 77 13.15 9.30 19.26
N ARG A 78 12.31 8.57 18.52
CA ARG A 78 10.84 8.53 18.70
C ARG A 78 10.32 7.13 18.98
N LEU A 79 10.98 6.11 18.42
CA LEU A 79 10.61 4.71 18.53
C LEU A 79 11.67 3.99 19.36
N TYR A 80 11.21 3.07 20.22
CA TYR A 80 12.07 2.21 21.01
C TYR A 80 12.21 0.81 20.38
N ASP A 81 13.21 0.05 20.80
CA ASP A 81 13.38 -1.32 20.35
C ASP A 81 12.22 -2.22 20.81
N GLY A 82 11.67 -3.02 19.91
CA GLY A 82 10.46 -3.80 20.14
C GLY A 82 9.14 -3.02 19.94
N TYR A 83 9.20 -1.77 19.47
CA TYR A 83 8.00 -1.00 19.08
C TYR A 83 7.18 -1.78 18.05
N THR A 84 5.85 -1.82 18.22
CA THR A 84 4.97 -2.62 17.36
C THR A 84 4.30 -1.75 16.29
N LEU A 85 4.52 -2.10 15.02
CA LEU A 85 3.93 -1.50 13.83
C LEU A 85 2.86 -2.40 13.22
N CYS A 86 1.93 -1.80 12.48
CA CYS A 86 1.02 -2.52 11.59
C CYS A 86 1.66 -2.73 10.22
N VAL A 87 1.79 -3.97 9.76
CA VAL A 87 2.27 -4.30 8.40
C VAL A 87 1.15 -4.73 7.45
N SER A 88 -0.10 -4.63 7.91
CA SER A 88 -1.31 -4.81 7.10
C SER A 88 -2.28 -3.65 7.33
N PRO A 89 -3.25 -3.41 6.43
CA PRO A 89 -4.25 -2.39 6.64
C PRO A 89 -5.06 -2.69 7.91
N PRO A 90 -5.23 -1.70 8.81
CA PRO A 90 -6.08 -1.87 9.98
C PRO A 90 -7.54 -2.06 9.55
N GLY A 91 -8.21 -3.06 10.12
CA GLY A 91 -9.58 -3.42 9.74
C GLY A 91 -9.68 -4.40 8.56
N GLY A 92 -8.54 -4.83 8.01
CA GLY A 92 -8.47 -5.82 6.94
C GLY A 92 -8.56 -5.21 5.53
N ALA A 93 -8.67 -6.09 4.54
CA ALA A 93 -8.79 -5.69 3.14
C ALA A 93 -10.15 -5.03 2.88
N TRP A 94 -10.18 -4.03 2.02
CA TRP A 94 -11.43 -3.43 1.55
C TRP A 94 -12.26 -4.49 0.82
N VAL A 95 -13.52 -4.62 1.23
CA VAL A 95 -14.50 -5.43 0.53
C VAL A 95 -15.51 -4.52 -0.13
N ASN A 96 -15.87 -4.83 -1.38
CA ASN A 96 -16.93 -4.10 -2.05
C ASN A 96 -18.25 -4.39 -1.32
N PRO A 97 -18.92 -3.39 -0.74
CA PRO A 97 -20.18 -3.59 -0.04
C PRO A 97 -21.31 -4.06 -0.97
N ARG A 98 -21.13 -3.94 -2.29
CA ARG A 98 -22.07 -4.41 -3.31
C ARG A 98 -21.35 -5.26 -4.36
N PRO A 99 -21.03 -6.53 -4.06
CA PRO A 99 -20.38 -7.39 -5.02
C PRO A 99 -21.24 -7.49 -6.28
N SER A 100 -20.67 -7.07 -7.42
CA SER A 100 -21.28 -7.38 -8.72
C SER A 100 -21.11 -8.87 -8.95
N ALA A 101 -22.15 -9.57 -9.39
CA ALA A 101 -22.04 -10.97 -9.78
C ALA A 101 -20.92 -11.10 -10.81
N SER A 102 -19.96 -12.00 -10.56
CA SER A 102 -18.93 -12.33 -11.51
C SER A 102 -19.60 -12.95 -12.74
N VAL A 103 -19.68 -12.20 -13.84
CA VAL A 103 -20.02 -12.78 -15.14
C VAL A 103 -18.78 -13.52 -15.63
N THR A 104 -18.86 -14.85 -15.68
CA THR A 104 -17.86 -15.70 -16.31
C THR A 104 -17.91 -15.46 -17.82
N THR A 105 -17.11 -14.52 -18.32
CA THR A 105 -16.87 -14.41 -19.76
C THR A 105 -16.04 -15.61 -20.18
N THR A 106 -16.68 -16.58 -20.83
CA THR A 106 -16.00 -17.71 -21.46
C THR A 106 -15.08 -17.16 -22.54
N ALA A 107 -13.78 -17.40 -22.42
CA ALA A 107 -12.80 -17.02 -23.43
C ALA A 107 -13.13 -17.76 -24.74
N ALA A 108 -13.49 -17.01 -25.79
CA ALA A 108 -13.59 -17.56 -27.13
C ALA A 108 -12.17 -17.86 -27.64
N THR A 109 -11.95 -19.10 -28.06
CA THR A 109 -10.72 -19.58 -28.72
C THR A 109 -10.38 -18.74 -29.94
N SER A 110 -9.09 -18.40 -30.04
CA SER A 110 -8.42 -17.70 -31.13
C SER A 110 -8.79 -18.26 -32.51
N VAL A 111 -9.27 -17.39 -33.41
CA VAL A 111 -9.20 -17.64 -34.86
C VAL A 111 -7.97 -16.93 -35.42
N ASP A 112 -7.14 -17.75 -36.04
CA ASP A 112 -5.92 -17.40 -36.76
C ASP A 112 -6.30 -16.71 -38.07
N THR A 113 -5.75 -15.53 -38.34
CA THR A 113 -5.69 -14.96 -39.71
C THR A 113 -4.59 -13.93 -39.77
N ILE A 114 -3.47 -14.36 -40.34
CA ILE A 114 -2.34 -13.51 -40.69
C ILE A 114 -2.78 -12.55 -41.79
N PHE A 115 -2.73 -11.24 -41.53
CA PHE A 115 -2.82 -10.22 -42.56
C PHE A 115 -1.53 -9.40 -42.57
N THR A 116 -0.56 -9.83 -43.38
CA THR A 116 0.69 -9.09 -43.60
C THR A 116 0.41 -7.90 -44.50
N LEU A 117 0.39 -6.69 -43.94
CA LEU A 117 0.52 -5.46 -44.73
C LEU A 117 2.00 -5.14 -44.89
N SER A 118 2.48 -5.17 -46.14
CA SER A 118 3.83 -4.74 -46.50
C SER A 118 3.95 -3.21 -46.35
N MET A 119 4.78 -2.74 -45.41
CA MET A 119 5.19 -1.34 -45.38
C MET A 119 6.30 -1.11 -46.41
N THR A 120 6.03 -0.28 -47.41
CA THR A 120 7.07 0.26 -48.29
C THR A 120 7.84 1.35 -47.54
N PRO A 121 9.19 1.35 -47.56
CA PRO A 121 9.98 2.39 -46.92
C PRO A 121 9.75 3.75 -47.62
N ILE A 122 9.58 4.78 -46.79
CA ILE A 122 9.50 6.18 -47.21
C ILE A 122 10.90 6.60 -47.68
N PRO A 123 11.07 7.20 -48.86
CA PRO A 123 12.37 7.67 -49.30
C PRO A 123 12.87 8.80 -48.37
N THR A 124 14.07 8.62 -47.82
CA THR A 124 14.76 9.66 -47.06
C THR A 124 15.39 10.66 -48.02
N GLU A 125 14.73 11.79 -48.24
CA GLU A 125 15.35 12.97 -48.84
C GLU A 125 15.84 13.89 -47.71
N ASN A 126 17.16 13.99 -47.62
CA ASN A 126 17.90 14.91 -46.80
C ASN A 126 18.10 16.22 -47.59
N ILE A 127 17.66 17.38 -47.08
CA ILE A 127 18.46 18.62 -46.94
C ILE A 127 17.60 19.81 -46.46
N ASN A 128 17.97 20.35 -45.31
CA ASN A 128 18.02 21.78 -44.97
C ASN A 128 16.90 22.70 -45.52
N SER A 129 15.77 22.78 -44.81
CA SER A 129 14.87 23.95 -44.82
C SER A 129 14.07 24.02 -43.53
N SER A 130 14.10 25.19 -42.87
CA SER A 130 13.43 25.50 -41.61
C SER A 130 11.91 25.28 -41.69
N VAL A 131 11.39 24.33 -40.93
CA VAL A 131 9.94 24.15 -40.76
C VAL A 131 9.49 24.93 -39.53
N SER A 132 8.83 26.06 -39.79
CA SER A 132 8.03 26.80 -38.81
C SER A 132 6.90 25.89 -38.32
N GLY A 133 7.00 25.40 -37.08
CA GLY A 133 5.95 24.62 -36.46
C GLY A 133 4.73 25.48 -36.16
N SER A 134 3.65 25.32 -36.92
CA SER A 134 2.33 25.82 -36.55
C SER A 134 1.49 24.66 -36.01
N SER A 135 1.14 24.75 -34.74
CA SER A 135 0.31 23.78 -34.01
C SER A 135 -1.09 23.69 -34.63
N ILE A 136 -1.52 22.50 -35.02
CA ILE A 136 -2.90 22.22 -35.48
C ILE A 136 -3.66 21.43 -34.41
N TRP A 137 -4.20 22.13 -33.41
CA TRP A 137 -5.32 21.62 -32.61
C TRP A 137 -6.28 22.77 -32.35
N ALA A 138 -7.15 23.00 -33.33
CA ALA A 138 -8.38 23.76 -33.18
C ALA A 138 -9.54 22.90 -33.70
N ASP A 139 -10.44 22.59 -32.78
CA ASP A 139 -11.87 22.33 -32.94
C ASP A 139 -12.35 21.06 -33.66
N LEU A 140 -12.76 20.08 -32.86
CA LEU A 140 -14.10 19.45 -32.92
C LEU A 140 -14.58 19.10 -31.50
#